data_AF-A0A416JYU2-F1
#
_entry.id   AF-A0A416JYU2-F1
#
_cell.length_a   1.000
_cell.length_b   1.000
_cell.length_c   1.000
_cell.angle_alpha   90.00
_cell.angle_beta   90.00
_cell.angle_gamma   90.00
#
_symmetry.space_group_name_H-M   'P 1'
#
loop_
_entity.id
_entity.type
_entity.pdbx_description
1 polymer ?
#
loop_
_entity_poly.entity_id
_entity_poly.type
_entity_poly.pdbx_seq_one_letter_code
_entity_poly.pdbx_strand_id
1 'polypeptide(L)'
;MSKLTRGAYRTFLDAAFGGTGTPKWWRLGKYTDDLSVNLNPDVSSNKNVWDESYVEDNGYEPSIESTTYYADPTDPIYPKLRDMAMNRLKGDDCRTTILEVIVEDTVAAKHRAWKEDVVVKPEEYGGNTSGFQIPFSIHFDGNRKEGSVTIADGALTWDDAKVGE
;
A
#
# COMPACT_ATOMS: atom_id res chain seq x y z
N MET A 1 -2.25 26.65 12.47
CA MET A 1 -1.31 25.71 11.82
C MET A 1 -2.03 24.38 11.66
N SER A 2 -2.16 23.97 10.42
CA SER A 2 -3.30 23.24 9.85
C SER A 2 -3.15 21.73 9.94
N LYS A 3 -4.19 21.05 10.43
CA LYS A 3 -4.37 19.61 10.26
C LYS A 3 -4.18 19.25 8.78
N LEU A 4 -3.34 18.26 8.48
CA LEU A 4 -3.22 17.72 7.12
C LEU A 4 -4.56 17.10 6.69
N THR A 5 -4.92 17.28 5.42
CA THR A 5 -6.11 16.61 4.85
C THR A 5 -5.80 15.12 4.59
N ARG A 6 -6.82 14.27 4.49
CA ARG A 6 -6.63 12.85 4.10
C ARG A 6 -5.87 12.72 2.77
N GLY A 7 -6.05 13.66 1.85
CA GLY A 7 -5.37 13.69 0.55
C GLY A 7 -3.88 14.05 0.60
N ALA A 8 -3.37 14.52 1.74
CA ALA A 8 -1.93 14.73 1.96
C ALA A 8 -1.17 13.40 2.09
N TYR A 9 -1.80 12.37 2.66
CA TYR A 9 -1.26 11.02 2.71
C TYR A 9 -1.72 10.24 1.47
N ARG A 10 -0.78 9.91 0.60
CA ARG A 10 -1.05 9.30 -0.71
C ARG A 10 -0.36 7.95 -0.79
N THR A 11 -1.14 6.92 -1.08
CA THR A 11 -0.64 5.56 -1.22
C THR A 11 -0.68 5.19 -2.70
N PHE A 12 0.40 4.62 -3.20
CA PHE A 12 0.55 4.15 -4.57
C PHE A 12 0.99 2.68 -4.57
N LEU A 13 0.50 1.91 -5.52
CA LEU A 13 1.00 0.56 -5.82
C LEU A 13 1.69 0.59 -7.18
N ASP A 14 2.77 -0.16 -7.32
CA ASP A 14 3.35 -0.42 -8.64
C ASP A 14 2.47 -1.42 -9.41
N ALA A 15 1.75 -0.92 -10.42
CA ALA A 15 0.91 -1.75 -11.27
C ALA A 15 1.71 -2.61 -12.26
N ALA A 16 3.04 -2.44 -12.36
CA ALA A 16 3.88 -3.30 -13.17
C ALA A 16 4.11 -4.68 -12.53
N PHE A 17 3.97 -4.82 -11.19
CA PHE A 17 4.25 -6.06 -10.44
C PHE A 17 5.62 -6.66 -10.81
N GLY A 18 6.70 -5.87 -10.67
CA GLY A 18 8.07 -6.33 -10.92
C GLY A 18 8.42 -6.55 -12.39
N GLY A 19 7.69 -5.94 -13.33
CA GLY A 19 8.04 -5.96 -14.76
C GLY A 19 9.44 -5.35 -15.03
N THR A 20 10.04 -5.66 -16.18
CA THR A 20 11.40 -5.22 -16.58
C THR A 20 11.54 -3.72 -16.92
N GLY A 21 10.69 -2.85 -16.36
CA GLY A 21 10.61 -1.43 -16.69
C GLY A 21 10.44 -0.53 -15.47
N THR A 22 10.30 0.77 -15.72
CA THR A 22 10.02 1.77 -14.68
C THR A 22 8.70 1.44 -13.96
N PRO A 23 8.65 1.55 -12.62
CA PRO A 23 7.41 1.35 -11.86
C PRO A 23 6.26 2.19 -12.42
N LYS A 24 5.08 1.57 -12.50
CA LYS A 24 3.85 2.23 -12.94
C LYS A 24 2.97 2.51 -11.73
N TRP A 25 3.27 3.62 -11.05
CA TRP A 25 2.56 4.02 -9.84
C TRP A 25 1.08 4.30 -10.11
N TRP A 26 0.21 3.49 -9.50
CA TRP A 26 -1.23 3.67 -9.46
C TRP A 26 -1.65 4.15 -8.08
N ARG A 27 -2.40 5.27 -8.03
CA ARG A 27 -2.86 5.85 -6.76
C ARG A 27 -4.06 5.10 -6.22
N LEU A 28 -3.98 4.68 -4.97
CA LEU A 28 -5.07 3.99 -4.28
C LEU A 28 -6.16 4.98 -3.86
N GLY A 29 -7.39 4.47 -3.83
CA GLY A 29 -8.54 5.16 -3.27
C GLY A 29 -9.41 5.94 -4.27
N LYS A 30 -9.36 5.61 -5.56
CA LYS A 30 -10.19 6.25 -6.61
C LYS A 30 -11.71 6.14 -6.37
N TYR A 31 -12.17 5.07 -5.70
CA TYR A 31 -13.58 4.76 -5.47
C TYR A 31 -13.94 4.57 -3.99
N THR A 32 -13.16 5.15 -3.07
CA THR A 32 -13.41 5.01 -1.63
C THR A 32 -13.31 6.36 -0.93
N ASP A 33 -14.15 6.53 0.09
CA ASP A 33 -14.11 7.68 0.99
C ASP A 33 -13.22 7.42 2.21
N ASP A 34 -12.86 6.15 2.45
CA ASP A 34 -11.95 5.73 3.51
C ASP A 34 -10.88 4.75 3.00
N LEU A 35 -9.67 4.93 3.51
CA LEU A 35 -8.54 4.05 3.23
C LEU A 35 -7.57 4.18 4.41
N SER A 36 -7.33 3.09 5.11
CA SER A 36 -6.47 3.03 6.27
C SER A 36 -5.39 1.96 6.07
N VAL A 37 -4.23 2.19 6.69
CA VAL A 37 -3.27 1.13 6.98
C VAL A 37 -3.59 0.66 8.38
N ASN A 38 -4.05 -0.58 8.51
CA ASN A 38 -4.23 -1.21 9.79
C ASN A 38 -2.87 -1.78 10.23
N LEU A 39 -2.32 -1.28 11.33
CA LEU A 39 -0.98 -1.67 11.79
C LEU A 39 -0.93 -3.02 12.49
N ASN A 40 -2.06 -3.53 12.99
CA ASN A 40 -2.15 -4.81 13.71
C ASN A 40 -0.95 -5.07 14.65
N PRO A 41 -0.82 -4.34 15.78
CA PRO A 41 0.24 -4.60 16.75
C PRO A 41 0.12 -6.01 17.30
N ASP A 42 1.23 -6.76 17.32
CA ASP A 42 1.33 -8.06 17.97
C ASP A 42 2.10 -7.92 19.29
N VAL A 43 1.37 -8.03 20.40
CA VAL A 43 1.91 -7.93 21.75
C VAL A 43 1.40 -9.10 22.58
N SER A 44 2.31 -9.88 23.14
CA SER A 44 1.96 -11.03 23.98
C SER A 44 2.36 -10.82 25.45
N SER A 45 1.47 -11.21 26.36
CA SER A 45 1.74 -11.18 27.81
C SER A 45 2.12 -12.58 28.28
N ASN A 46 3.35 -12.71 28.74
CA ASN A 46 3.97 -13.99 29.10
C ASN A 46 4.33 -14.02 30.59
N LYS A 47 4.64 -15.22 31.09
CA LYS A 47 5.09 -15.45 32.47
C LYS A 47 6.35 -16.30 32.45
N ASN A 48 7.37 -15.90 33.21
CA ASN A 48 8.61 -16.67 33.30
C ASN A 48 8.52 -17.77 34.39
N VAL A 49 9.56 -18.60 34.50
CA VAL A 49 9.64 -19.69 35.51
C VAL A 49 9.71 -19.18 36.96
N TRP A 50 9.83 -17.87 37.16
CA TRP A 50 9.88 -17.19 38.46
C TRP A 50 8.52 -16.60 38.84
N ASP A 51 7.47 -16.92 38.09
CA ASP A 51 6.13 -16.34 38.21
C ASP A 51 6.07 -14.82 37.97
N GLU A 52 7.06 -14.26 37.26
CA GLU A 52 7.05 -12.84 36.87
C GLU A 52 6.40 -12.66 35.50
N SER A 53 5.51 -11.68 35.40
CA SER A 53 4.89 -11.29 34.13
C SER A 53 5.84 -10.40 33.31
N TYR A 54 5.92 -10.65 32.01
CA TYR A 54 6.59 -9.77 31.06
C TYR A 54 5.75 -9.62 29.79
N VAL A 55 6.02 -8.56 29.05
CA VAL A 55 5.37 -8.25 27.77
C VAL A 55 6.40 -8.42 26.67
N GLU A 56 6.03 -9.15 25.62
CA GLU A 56 6.82 -9.31 24.40
C GLU A 56 6.14 -8.52 23.28
N ASP A 57 6.90 -7.60 22.68
CA ASP A 57 6.49 -6.80 21.53
C ASP A 57 7.02 -7.49 20.27
N ASN A 58 6.12 -8.16 19.55
CA ASN A 58 6.43 -8.90 18.32
C ASN A 58 6.39 -7.98 17.08
N GLY A 59 6.09 -6.69 17.28
CA GLY A 59 6.03 -5.69 16.23
C GLY A 59 4.62 -5.50 15.67
N TYR A 60 4.54 -5.38 14.34
CA TYR A 60 3.34 -4.99 13.61
C TYR A 60 3.13 -5.92 12.43
N GLU A 61 1.87 -6.18 12.09
CA GLU A 61 1.47 -6.89 10.87
C GLU A 61 0.62 -5.98 9.96
N PRO A 62 1.22 -4.96 9.31
CA PRO A 62 0.44 -3.95 8.62
C PRO A 62 -0.34 -4.54 7.44
N SER A 63 -1.52 -3.99 7.19
CA SER A 63 -2.38 -4.37 6.07
C SER A 63 -3.25 -3.20 5.60
N ILE A 64 -3.71 -3.27 4.34
CA ILE A 64 -4.69 -2.36 3.77
C ILE A 64 -5.80 -3.20 3.16
N GLU A 65 -7.05 -2.77 3.35
CA GLU A 65 -8.21 -3.34 2.69
C GLU A 65 -8.80 -2.33 1.70
N SER A 66 -8.91 -2.72 0.43
CA SER A 66 -9.63 -1.96 -0.59
C SER A 66 -10.93 -2.68 -0.92
N THR A 67 -11.98 -2.30 -0.20
CA THR A 67 -13.27 -3.01 -0.20
C THR A 67 -14.18 -2.65 -1.39
N THR A 68 -13.94 -1.54 -2.09
CA THR A 68 -14.86 -1.00 -3.11
C THR A 68 -14.23 -0.85 -4.49
N TYR A 69 -13.16 -1.57 -4.80
CA TYR A 69 -12.53 -1.42 -6.12
C TYR A 69 -13.45 -1.94 -7.25
N TYR A 70 -13.83 -1.03 -8.16
CA TYR A 70 -14.55 -1.35 -9.38
C TYR A 70 -13.57 -1.63 -10.52
N ALA A 71 -13.85 -2.69 -11.28
CA ALA A 71 -13.08 -3.05 -12.46
C ALA A 71 -13.14 -1.94 -13.51
N ASP A 72 -12.00 -1.30 -13.75
CA ASP A 72 -11.86 -0.22 -14.73
C ASP A 72 -10.77 -0.60 -15.75
N PRO A 73 -11.13 -0.88 -17.02
CA PRO A 73 -10.17 -1.18 -18.07
C PRO A 73 -9.12 -0.10 -18.34
N THR A 74 -9.37 1.14 -17.90
CA THR A 74 -8.43 2.26 -18.02
C THR A 74 -7.42 2.31 -16.87
N ASP A 75 -7.72 1.64 -15.76
CA ASP A 75 -6.82 1.59 -14.62
C ASP A 75 -5.67 0.61 -14.88
N PRO A 76 -4.42 1.02 -14.62
CA PRO A 76 -3.26 0.18 -14.88
C PRO A 76 -3.18 -1.06 -13.98
N ILE A 77 -3.80 -1.02 -12.79
CA ILE A 77 -3.82 -2.14 -11.83
C ILE A 77 -4.81 -3.24 -12.24
N TYR A 78 -5.85 -2.89 -13.00
CA TYR A 78 -6.98 -3.78 -13.29
C TYR A 78 -6.56 -5.09 -13.98
N PRO A 79 -5.73 -5.10 -15.04
CA PRO A 79 -5.34 -6.35 -15.68
C PRO A 79 -4.71 -7.34 -14.72
N LYS A 80 -3.86 -6.85 -13.78
CA LYS A 80 -3.21 -7.68 -12.77
C LYS A 80 -4.21 -8.21 -11.74
N LEU A 81 -5.08 -7.36 -11.19
CA LEU A 81 -6.13 -7.80 -10.25
C LEU A 81 -7.07 -8.83 -10.88
N ARG A 82 -7.49 -8.60 -12.13
CA ARG A 82 -8.29 -9.54 -12.91
C ARG A 82 -7.57 -10.88 -13.08
N ASP A 83 -6.32 -10.87 -13.53
CA ASP A 83 -5.58 -12.11 -13.81
C ASP A 83 -5.30 -12.89 -12.52
N MET A 84 -4.96 -12.20 -11.43
CA MET A 84 -4.79 -12.79 -10.11
C MET A 84 -6.08 -13.46 -9.62
N ALA A 85 -7.20 -12.75 -9.72
CA ALA A 85 -8.50 -13.28 -9.32
C ALA A 85 -8.90 -14.46 -10.20
N MET A 86 -8.93 -14.30 -11.53
CA MET A 86 -9.47 -15.30 -12.46
C MET A 86 -8.62 -16.56 -12.55
N ASN A 87 -7.29 -16.43 -12.49
CA ASN A 87 -6.36 -17.56 -12.61
C ASN A 87 -5.83 -18.08 -11.27
N ARG A 88 -6.30 -17.51 -10.14
CA ARG A 88 -5.87 -17.89 -8.78
C ARG A 88 -4.35 -17.84 -8.62
N LEU A 89 -3.74 -16.75 -9.10
CA LEU A 89 -2.29 -16.56 -9.03
C LEU A 89 -1.79 -16.48 -7.57
N LYS A 90 -0.52 -16.82 -7.37
CA LYS A 90 0.07 -16.95 -6.04
C LYS A 90 1.57 -16.67 -6.05
N GLY A 91 2.15 -16.54 -4.85
CA GLY A 91 3.57 -16.25 -4.70
C GLY A 91 3.93 -14.91 -5.35
N ASP A 92 5.02 -14.90 -6.09
CA ASP A 92 5.60 -13.69 -6.66
C ASP A 92 4.71 -13.02 -7.72
N ASP A 93 3.76 -13.73 -8.33
CA ASP A 93 2.76 -13.13 -9.24
C ASP A 93 1.85 -12.13 -8.52
N CYS A 94 1.79 -12.19 -7.19
CA CYS A 94 1.00 -11.29 -6.35
C CYS A 94 1.87 -10.26 -5.62
N ARG A 95 3.19 -10.32 -5.79
CA ARG A 95 4.15 -9.43 -5.12
C ARG A 95 4.37 -8.18 -5.96
N THR A 96 4.33 -7.03 -5.31
CA THR A 96 4.68 -5.74 -5.91
C THR A 96 5.25 -4.80 -4.84
N THR A 97 5.47 -3.55 -5.20
CA THR A 97 5.96 -2.53 -4.29
C THR A 97 4.87 -1.50 -4.02
N ILE A 98 4.74 -1.08 -2.77
CA ILE A 98 3.91 0.05 -2.35
C ILE A 98 4.79 1.27 -2.11
N LEU A 99 4.22 2.45 -2.33
CA LEU A 99 4.83 3.73 -2.05
C LEU A 99 3.85 4.61 -1.29
N GLU A 100 4.21 4.98 -0.07
CA GLU A 100 3.45 5.85 0.80
C GLU A 100 4.11 7.22 0.85
N VAL A 101 3.39 8.28 0.51
CA VAL A 101 3.92 9.64 0.42
C VAL A 101 3.12 10.58 1.32
N ILE A 102 3.83 11.38 2.12
CA ILE A 102 3.23 12.45 2.94
C ILE A 102 3.60 13.80 2.31
N VAL A 103 2.59 14.46 1.74
CA VAL A 103 2.70 15.80 1.17
C VAL A 103 2.36 16.83 2.24
N GLU A 104 3.35 17.22 3.03
CA GLU A 104 3.20 18.23 4.10
C GLU A 104 3.14 19.65 3.54
N ASP A 105 3.90 19.90 2.47
CA ASP A 105 3.93 21.16 1.73
C ASP A 105 3.86 20.88 0.23
N THR A 106 2.82 21.41 -0.43
CA THR A 106 2.61 21.22 -1.88
C THR A 106 3.59 21.99 -2.75
N VAL A 107 4.30 22.99 -2.22
CA VAL A 107 5.34 23.71 -2.98
C VAL A 107 6.73 23.08 -2.84
N ALA A 108 6.89 22.11 -1.93
CA ALA A 108 8.16 21.41 -1.77
C ALA A 108 8.47 20.52 -2.98
N ALA A 109 9.74 20.51 -3.42
CA ALA A 109 10.19 19.70 -4.55
C ALA A 109 10.34 18.20 -4.20
N LYS A 110 10.52 17.89 -2.92
CA LYS A 110 10.64 16.52 -2.39
C LYS A 110 9.67 16.35 -1.23
N HIS A 111 9.03 15.19 -1.17
CA HIS A 111 8.13 14.80 -0.09
C HIS A 111 8.65 13.54 0.60
N ARG A 112 8.38 13.41 1.90
CA ARG A 112 8.76 12.20 2.65
C ARG A 112 7.96 11.02 2.15
N ALA A 113 8.65 9.91 1.97
CA ALA A 113 8.02 8.70 1.47
C ALA A 113 8.65 7.44 2.04
N TRP A 114 7.84 6.38 2.06
CA TRP A 114 8.24 5.03 2.42
C TRP A 114 7.91 4.10 1.27
N LYS A 115 8.88 3.26 0.91
CA LYS A 115 8.74 2.22 -0.10
C LYS A 115 8.87 0.87 0.59
N GLU A 116 8.00 -0.07 0.26
CA GLU A 116 7.96 -1.38 0.90
C GLU A 116 7.46 -2.45 -0.07
N ASP A 117 7.93 -3.68 0.09
CA ASP A 117 7.41 -4.80 -0.67
C ASP A 117 6.07 -5.24 -0.07
N VAL A 118 5.13 -5.65 -0.93
CA VAL A 118 3.79 -6.04 -0.52
C VAL A 118 3.28 -7.21 -1.34
N VAL A 119 2.35 -7.95 -0.75
CA VAL A 119 1.55 -8.97 -1.43
C VAL A 119 0.13 -8.44 -1.56
N VAL A 120 -0.35 -8.33 -2.80
CA VAL A 120 -1.73 -7.93 -3.11
C VAL A 120 -2.58 -9.19 -3.28
N LYS A 121 -3.80 -9.21 -2.75
CA LYS A 121 -4.72 -10.34 -2.90
C LYS A 121 -6.14 -9.89 -3.17
N PRO A 122 -6.70 -10.18 -4.36
CA PRO A 122 -8.13 -10.12 -4.57
C PRO A 122 -8.85 -11.06 -3.61
N GLU A 123 -9.78 -10.52 -2.84
CA GLU A 123 -10.56 -11.25 -1.83
C GLU A 123 -11.80 -11.87 -2.47
N GLU A 124 -12.45 -11.11 -3.35
CA GLU A 124 -13.62 -11.54 -4.09
C GLU A 124 -13.70 -10.87 -5.47
N TYR A 125 -14.58 -11.37 -6.33
CA TYR A 125 -14.89 -10.73 -7.61
C TYR A 125 -16.37 -10.96 -7.94
N GLY A 126 -17.02 -9.93 -8.48
CA GLY A 126 -18.45 -9.96 -8.74
C GLY A 126 -19.05 -8.59 -8.47
N GLY A 127 -19.83 -8.46 -7.40
CA GLY A 127 -20.46 -7.20 -7.03
C GLY A 127 -21.97 -7.21 -7.24
N ASN A 128 -22.58 -6.04 -7.05
CA ASN A 128 -24.02 -5.83 -7.17
C ASN A 128 -24.37 -5.13 -8.50
N THR A 129 -25.61 -4.65 -8.65
CA THR A 129 -26.07 -3.94 -9.84
C THR A 129 -25.34 -2.63 -10.12
N SER A 130 -24.51 -2.14 -9.20
CA SER A 130 -23.69 -0.94 -9.39
C SER A 130 -22.45 -1.19 -10.25
N GLY A 131 -22.03 -2.44 -10.43
CA GLY A 131 -20.93 -2.79 -11.34
C GLY A 131 -20.06 -3.95 -10.88
N PHE A 132 -19.14 -4.35 -11.76
CA PHE A 132 -18.17 -5.41 -11.49
C PHE A 132 -17.09 -4.92 -10.52
N GLN A 133 -16.96 -5.60 -9.38
CA GLN A 133 -16.06 -5.26 -8.29
C GLN A 133 -15.01 -6.37 -8.10
N ILE A 134 -13.81 -5.96 -7.73
CA ILE A 134 -12.71 -6.85 -7.34
C ILE A 134 -12.05 -6.26 -6.09
N PRO A 135 -12.68 -6.39 -4.90
CA PRO A 135 -12.06 -6.03 -3.64
C PRO A 135 -10.76 -6.78 -3.42
N PHE A 136 -9.78 -6.12 -2.81
CA PHE A 136 -8.48 -6.72 -2.55
C PHE A 136 -7.86 -6.21 -1.26
N SER A 137 -7.04 -7.05 -0.65
CA SER A 137 -6.17 -6.72 0.47
C SER A 137 -4.74 -6.50 -0.01
N ILE A 138 -3.97 -5.79 0.81
CA ILE A 138 -2.53 -5.61 0.65
C ILE A 138 -1.90 -5.96 1.99
N HIS A 139 -0.96 -6.89 1.97
CA HIS A 139 -0.17 -7.30 3.12
C HIS A 139 1.25 -6.78 2.92
N PHE A 140 1.78 -6.07 3.91
CA PHE A 140 3.17 -5.61 3.86
C PHE A 140 4.11 -6.79 4.08
N ASP A 141 5.17 -6.84 3.29
CA ASP A 141 6.10 -7.98 3.21
C ASP A 141 7.56 -7.54 3.37
N GLY A 142 7.77 -6.52 4.21
CA GLY A 142 9.08 -6.06 4.64
C GLY A 142 9.85 -5.24 3.59
N ASN A 143 11.15 -5.07 3.83
CA ASN A 143 12.02 -4.17 3.09
C ASN A 143 11.59 -2.70 3.12
N ARG A 144 10.86 -2.29 4.17
CA ARG A 144 10.46 -0.89 4.36
C ARG A 144 11.67 0.03 4.36
N LYS A 145 11.69 0.98 3.43
CA LYS A 145 12.74 1.98 3.29
C LYS A 145 12.15 3.37 3.29
N GLU A 146 12.67 4.24 4.16
CA GLU A 146 12.40 5.67 4.12
C GLU A 146 13.27 6.34 3.05
N GLY A 147 12.72 7.33 2.36
CA GLY A 147 13.39 8.13 1.36
C GLY A 147 12.55 9.33 0.99
N SER A 148 12.66 9.78 -0.26
CA SER A 148 11.89 10.90 -0.76
C SER A 148 11.31 10.64 -2.14
N VAL A 149 10.26 11.40 -2.46
CA VAL A 149 9.62 11.37 -3.77
C VAL A 149 9.52 12.78 -4.32
N THR A 150 9.85 12.92 -5.59
CA THR A 150 9.50 14.08 -6.40
C THR A 150 8.26 13.76 -7.21
N ILE A 151 7.26 14.65 -7.15
CA ILE A 151 6.04 14.57 -7.94
C ILE A 151 6.10 15.70 -8.97
N ALA A 152 6.37 15.36 -10.22
CA ALA A 152 6.46 16.32 -11.33
C ALA A 152 5.57 15.84 -12.49
N ASP A 153 4.68 16.70 -12.97
CA ASP A 153 3.78 16.42 -14.10
C ASP A 153 3.00 15.09 -13.99
N GLY A 154 2.65 14.70 -12.76
CA GLY A 154 1.96 13.45 -12.46
C GLY A 154 2.84 12.20 -12.41
N ALA A 155 4.13 12.31 -12.73
CA ALA A 155 5.11 11.25 -12.54
C ALA A 155 5.69 11.29 -11.11
N LEU A 156 5.85 10.10 -10.51
CA LEU A 156 6.49 9.92 -9.21
C LEU A 156 7.87 9.32 -9.41
N THR A 157 8.89 10.01 -8.89
CA THR A 157 10.27 9.53 -8.91
C THR A 157 10.74 9.30 -7.48
N TRP A 158 11.13 8.07 -7.17
CA TRP A 158 11.70 7.68 -5.88
C TRP A 158 13.18 8.05 -5.82
N ASP A 159 13.61 8.51 -4.65
CA ASP A 159 15.00 8.76 -4.27
C ASP A 159 15.25 8.11 -2.90
N ASP A 160 16.39 7.42 -2.78
CA ASP A 160 16.81 6.80 -1.52
C ASP A 160 17.26 7.84 -0.47
N ALA A 161 17.56 9.07 -0.89
CA ALA A 161 17.85 10.17 0.02
C ALA A 161 16.58 10.64 0.74
N LYS A 162 16.69 10.88 2.05
CA LYS A 162 15.59 11.44 2.85
C LYS A 162 15.42 12.93 2.56
N VAL A 163 14.26 13.47 2.91
CA VAL A 163 14.04 14.91 2.84
C VAL A 163 14.90 15.61 3.90
N GLY A 164 15.85 16.43 3.47
CA GLY A 164 16.69 17.25 4.36
C GLY A 164 18.04 16.62 4.74
N GLU A 165 18.37 15.44 4.21
CA GLU A 165 19.75 14.92 4.13
C GLU A 165 20.43 15.39 2.84
#